data_AF-U9U3E6-F1
#
_entry.id   AF-U9U3E6-F1
#
_cell.length_a   1.000
_cell.length_b   1.000
_cell.length_c   1.000
_cell.angle_alpha   90.00
_cell.angle_beta   90.00
_cell.angle_gamma   90.00
#
_symmetry.space_group_name_H-M   'P 1'
#
loop_
_entity.id
_entity.type
_entity.pdbx_description
1 polymer ?
#
loop_
_entity_poly.entity_id
_entity_poly.type
_entity_poly.pdbx_seq_one_letter_code
_entity_poly.pdbx_strand_id
1 'polypeptide(L)'
;FTNFLELLGTKVRLLGFKGFSGGLDTNLDGTGEYSIHDDKTFKDYEIMYHVSTMLPYEKSNRYQITRKRHIGNDIVCIIFQDEPKPFSPFAIRSQFLHVYVIVSPVKCKVDSYHVEVVCKNGVPYFGPPLPNPPIFDDPISLKKFLVATVINGQNAAWKTPKLSDPFYRARGGIIRDIV
;
A
#
# COMPACT_ATOMS: atom_id res chain seq x y z
N PHE A 1 -10.37 -1.44 -12.86
CA PHE A 1 -9.02 -1.12 -12.34
C PHE A 1 -8.59 0.33 -12.58
N THR A 2 -8.61 0.87 -13.81
CA THR A 2 -8.16 2.27 -14.07
C THR A 2 -8.88 3.32 -13.22
N ASN A 3 -10.22 3.31 -13.19
CA ASN A 3 -11.00 4.24 -12.36
C ASN A 3 -10.62 4.17 -10.87
N PHE A 4 -10.28 2.97 -10.39
CA PHE A 4 -9.83 2.78 -9.01
C PHE A 4 -8.46 3.43 -8.76
N LEU A 5 -7.54 3.39 -9.73
CA LEU A 5 -6.25 4.09 -9.61
C LEU A 5 -6.41 5.61 -9.58
N GLU A 6 -7.33 6.14 -10.39
CA GLU A 6 -7.66 7.58 -10.40
C GLU A 6 -8.29 8.03 -9.09
N LEU A 7 -9.03 7.15 -8.41
CA LEU A 7 -9.55 7.39 -7.07
C LEU A 7 -8.42 7.48 -6.03
N LEU A 8 -7.39 6.64 -6.12
CA LEU A 8 -6.30 6.60 -5.15
C LEU A 8 -5.46 7.89 -5.15
N GLY A 9 -5.21 8.47 -6.32
CA GLY A 9 -4.36 9.65 -6.42
C GLY A 9 -4.17 10.13 -7.85
N THR A 10 -3.18 11.00 -8.04
CA THR A 10 -2.84 11.56 -9.34
C THR A 10 -1.78 10.70 -10.00
N LYS A 11 -1.94 10.43 -11.30
CA LYS A 11 -0.88 9.81 -12.10
C LYS A 11 0.26 10.81 -12.32
N VAL A 12 1.46 10.48 -11.85
CA VAL A 12 2.65 11.34 -11.93
C VAL A 12 3.75 10.70 -12.77
N ARG A 13 4.49 11.50 -13.53
CA ARG A 13 5.72 11.08 -14.22
C ARG A 13 6.83 10.95 -13.18
N LEU A 14 7.55 9.83 -13.18
CA LEU A 14 8.65 9.59 -12.23
C LEU A 14 9.91 10.36 -12.61
N LEU A 15 10.27 10.44 -13.89
CA LEU A 15 11.41 11.22 -14.35
C LEU A 15 11.27 12.69 -13.94
N GLY A 16 12.20 13.17 -13.11
CA GLY A 16 12.21 14.53 -12.59
C GLY A 16 11.21 14.82 -11.46
N PHE A 17 10.50 13.81 -10.95
CA PHE A 17 9.53 13.97 -9.85
C PHE A 17 10.22 14.52 -8.59
N LYS A 18 9.58 15.50 -7.93
CA LYS A 18 10.14 16.23 -6.78
C LYS A 18 9.49 15.92 -5.43
N GLY A 19 8.36 15.22 -5.43
CA GLY A 19 7.68 14.80 -4.20
C GLY A 19 8.30 13.53 -3.61
N PHE A 20 7.64 12.96 -2.61
CA PHE A 20 8.04 11.69 -2.01
C PHE A 20 7.94 10.53 -3.02
N SER A 21 9.07 9.98 -3.45
CA SER A 21 9.11 8.95 -4.51
C SER A 21 8.93 7.51 -4.02
N GLY A 22 8.89 7.26 -2.70
CA GLY A 22 8.78 5.90 -2.16
C GLY A 22 9.94 4.96 -2.53
N GLY A 23 11.07 5.48 -3.01
CA GLY A 23 12.18 4.66 -3.51
C GLY A 23 12.03 4.22 -4.97
N LEU A 24 11.05 4.75 -5.70
CA LEU A 24 11.00 4.68 -7.16
C LEU A 24 12.09 5.57 -7.78
N ASP A 25 12.62 5.15 -8.92
CA ASP A 25 13.65 5.86 -9.68
C ASP A 25 13.06 7.08 -10.38
N THR A 26 13.60 8.25 -10.04
CA THR A 26 13.19 9.55 -10.61
C THR A 26 14.19 10.12 -11.61
N ASN A 27 15.26 9.39 -11.94
CA ASN A 27 16.35 9.85 -12.80
C ASN A 27 16.44 9.12 -14.13
N LEU A 28 16.17 7.80 -14.15
CA LEU A 28 16.44 6.95 -15.33
C LEU A 28 15.29 6.01 -15.71
N ASP A 29 14.09 6.17 -15.13
CA ASP A 29 12.91 5.31 -15.36
C ASP A 29 13.10 3.83 -15.04
N GLY A 30 14.11 3.47 -14.23
CA GLY A 30 14.43 2.09 -13.88
C GLY A 30 13.31 1.36 -13.14
N THR A 31 12.34 2.08 -12.57
CA THR A 31 11.17 1.53 -11.88
C THR A 31 9.86 1.85 -12.59
N GLY A 32 9.91 2.11 -13.89
CA GLY A 32 8.75 2.47 -14.70
C GLY A 32 8.67 3.99 -14.91
N GLU A 33 7.77 4.40 -15.81
CA GLU A 33 7.68 5.81 -16.21
C GLU A 33 6.71 6.61 -15.34
N TYR A 34 5.66 5.97 -14.82
CA TYR A 34 4.59 6.64 -14.10
C TYR A 34 4.24 5.85 -12.84
N SER A 35 3.66 6.56 -11.89
CA SER A 35 3.07 5.98 -10.70
C SER A 35 1.82 6.76 -10.29
N ILE A 36 1.16 6.33 -9.22
CA ILE A 36 0.08 7.07 -8.57
C ILE A 36 0.64 7.68 -7.28
N HIS A 37 0.37 8.95 -7.06
CA HIS A 37 0.80 9.70 -5.87
C HIS A 37 -0.38 10.49 -5.29
N ASP A 38 -0.46 10.54 -3.96
CA ASP A 38 -1.49 11.28 -3.23
C ASP A 38 -0.84 12.18 -2.16
N ASP A 39 -1.03 13.48 -2.32
CA ASP A 39 -0.53 14.55 -1.45
C ASP A 39 -1.65 15.46 -0.91
N LYS A 40 -2.92 15.13 -1.20
CA LYS A 40 -4.07 16.02 -0.92
C LYS A 40 -5.04 15.47 0.12
N THR A 41 -5.08 14.15 0.31
CA THR A 41 -6.12 13.55 1.17
C THR A 41 -5.87 13.80 2.65
N PHE A 42 -4.61 13.80 3.07
CA PHE A 42 -4.24 14.06 4.47
C PHE A 42 -3.03 15.00 4.51
N LYS A 43 -3.24 16.22 5.02
CA LYS A 43 -2.36 17.40 4.83
C LYS A 43 -0.88 17.15 5.13
N ASP A 44 -0.58 16.28 6.09
CA ASP A 44 0.77 16.05 6.58
C ASP A 44 1.42 14.76 6.03
N TYR A 45 0.77 14.09 5.07
CA TYR A 45 1.22 12.83 4.50
C TYR A 45 1.25 12.87 2.98
N GLU A 46 2.36 12.42 2.41
CA GLU A 46 2.47 12.06 1.00
C GLU A 46 2.50 10.54 0.87
N ILE A 47 1.74 10.00 -0.08
CA ILE A 47 1.66 8.56 -0.36
C ILE A 47 2.08 8.32 -1.80
N MET A 48 3.13 7.51 -1.97
CA MET A 48 3.52 6.95 -3.26
C MET A 48 3.03 5.51 -3.35
N TYR A 49 2.25 5.18 -4.38
CA TYR A 49 1.74 3.82 -4.57
C TYR A 49 2.65 3.01 -5.50
N HIS A 50 3.18 1.89 -5.03
CA HIS A 50 3.88 0.93 -5.89
C HIS A 50 2.89 0.10 -6.73
N VAL A 51 2.40 0.67 -7.85
CA VAL A 51 1.40 0.00 -8.70
C VAL A 51 2.05 -1.09 -9.54
N SER A 52 1.69 -2.35 -9.27
CA SER A 52 2.29 -3.54 -9.90
C SER A 52 2.28 -3.54 -11.42
N THR A 53 1.25 -2.97 -12.05
CA THR A 53 1.10 -2.87 -13.51
C THR A 53 1.88 -1.71 -14.12
N MET A 54 2.31 -0.73 -13.32
CA MET A 54 3.16 0.39 -13.77
C MET A 54 4.66 0.13 -13.53
N LEU A 55 4.99 -0.82 -12.66
CA LEU A 55 6.37 -1.29 -12.49
C LEU A 55 6.84 -2.12 -13.70
N PRO A 56 8.14 -2.12 -14.03
CA PRO A 56 8.69 -2.86 -15.17
C PRO A 56 8.32 -4.33 -15.17
N TYR A 57 8.06 -4.89 -16.34
CA TYR A 57 7.78 -6.31 -16.54
C TYR A 57 8.92 -6.97 -17.29
N GLU A 58 9.54 -7.96 -16.67
CA GLU A 58 10.62 -8.73 -17.29
C GLU A 58 10.08 -10.10 -17.73
N LYS A 59 9.76 -10.30 -19.02
CA LYS A 59 9.22 -11.57 -19.53
C LYS A 59 10.04 -12.80 -19.15
N SER A 60 11.37 -12.66 -19.10
CA SER A 60 12.31 -13.73 -18.74
C SER A 60 12.33 -14.05 -17.24
N ASN A 61 11.81 -13.17 -16.39
CA ASN A 61 11.86 -13.29 -14.93
C ASN A 61 10.52 -13.77 -14.38
N ARG A 62 10.32 -15.09 -14.28
CA ARG A 62 9.06 -15.67 -13.75
C ARG A 62 8.67 -15.11 -12.36
N TYR A 63 9.64 -14.73 -11.54
CA TYR A 63 9.40 -14.24 -10.18
C TYR A 63 9.17 -12.72 -10.10
N GLN A 64 9.37 -11.98 -11.21
CA GLN A 64 9.24 -10.52 -11.28
C GLN A 64 9.94 -9.83 -10.10
N ILE A 65 11.19 -10.20 -9.86
CA ILE A 65 11.94 -9.82 -8.65
C ILE A 65 11.95 -8.30 -8.47
N THR A 66 12.08 -7.53 -9.56
CA THR A 66 12.04 -6.07 -9.56
C THR A 66 10.73 -5.54 -8.99
N ARG A 67 9.57 -6.06 -9.42
CA ARG A 67 8.26 -5.68 -8.86
C ARG A 67 8.13 -6.10 -7.39
N LYS A 68 8.54 -7.33 -7.10
CA LYS A 68 8.48 -7.90 -5.74
C LYS A 68 9.39 -7.15 -4.78
N ARG A 69 10.50 -6.56 -5.23
CA ARG A 69 11.42 -5.77 -4.41
C ARG A 69 10.74 -4.52 -3.85
N HIS A 70 9.89 -3.85 -4.63
CA HIS A 70 9.13 -2.71 -4.15
C HIS A 70 7.95 -3.17 -3.29
N ILE A 71 6.99 -3.88 -3.90
CA ILE A 71 5.73 -4.28 -3.24
C ILE A 71 5.98 -5.18 -2.02
N GLY A 72 6.95 -6.08 -2.12
CA GLY A 72 7.27 -7.03 -1.05
C GLY A 72 7.99 -6.40 0.14
N ASN A 73 8.49 -5.18 0.01
CA ASN A 73 9.11 -4.43 1.12
C ASN A 73 8.16 -3.40 1.73
N ASP A 74 6.96 -3.22 1.17
CA ASP A 74 5.92 -2.42 1.79
C ASP A 74 5.35 -3.10 3.03
N ILE A 75 4.72 -2.29 3.90
CA ILE A 75 4.06 -2.78 5.13
C ILE A 75 2.58 -3.06 4.89
N VAL A 76 1.93 -2.20 4.10
CA VAL A 76 0.50 -2.30 3.74
C VAL A 76 0.39 -2.47 2.23
N CYS A 77 -0.46 -3.41 1.78
CA CYS A 77 -0.72 -3.64 0.37
C CYS A 77 -2.22 -3.56 0.07
N ILE A 78 -2.58 -2.74 -0.91
CA ILE A 78 -3.94 -2.71 -1.46
C ILE A 78 -4.03 -3.73 -2.60
N ILE A 79 -5.02 -4.62 -2.52
CA ILE A 79 -5.25 -5.68 -3.49
C ILE A 79 -6.56 -5.39 -4.20
N PHE A 80 -6.45 -4.97 -5.46
CA PHE A 80 -7.61 -4.84 -6.32
C PHE A 80 -7.97 -6.20 -6.93
N GLN A 81 -9.23 -6.62 -6.80
CA GLN A 81 -9.77 -7.80 -7.44
C GLN A 81 -10.91 -7.39 -8.37
N ASP A 82 -10.87 -7.79 -9.65
CA ASP A 82 -11.99 -7.52 -10.57
C ASP A 82 -13.27 -8.24 -10.14
N GLU A 83 -13.14 -9.37 -9.45
CA GLU A 83 -14.25 -10.08 -8.81
C GLU A 83 -13.85 -10.51 -7.40
N PRO A 84 -14.79 -10.48 -6.43
CA PRO A 84 -14.52 -10.92 -5.06
C PRO A 84 -14.00 -12.35 -5.03
N LYS A 85 -12.80 -12.54 -4.49
CA LYS A 85 -12.14 -13.85 -4.34
C LYS A 85 -11.50 -13.96 -2.97
N PRO A 86 -11.58 -15.13 -2.30
CA PRO A 86 -10.88 -15.34 -1.04
C PRO A 86 -9.40 -15.01 -1.18
N PHE A 87 -8.90 -14.13 -0.30
CA PHE A 87 -7.49 -13.77 -0.26
C PHE A 87 -6.83 -14.35 0.99
N SER A 88 -5.67 -14.99 0.80
CA SER A 88 -4.84 -15.48 1.90
C SER A 88 -3.58 -14.61 2.03
N PRO A 89 -3.28 -14.05 3.22
CA PRO A 89 -2.01 -13.36 3.49
C PRO A 89 -0.76 -14.17 3.17
N PHE A 90 -0.88 -15.50 3.13
CA PHE A 90 0.22 -16.41 2.78
C PHE A 90 0.49 -16.47 1.26
N ALA A 91 -0.41 -15.94 0.43
CA ALA A 91 -0.23 -15.88 -1.02
C ALA A 91 0.96 -15.01 -1.42
N ILE A 92 1.27 -13.97 -0.63
CA ILE A 92 2.41 -13.07 -0.87
C ILE A 92 3.47 -13.31 0.21
N ARG A 93 4.51 -14.07 -0.14
CA ARG A 93 5.67 -14.30 0.72
C ARG A 93 6.51 -13.02 0.84
N SER A 94 6.26 -12.27 1.91
CA SER A 94 7.01 -11.09 2.33
C SER A 94 7.24 -11.09 3.85
N GLN A 95 8.39 -10.59 4.27
CA GLN A 95 8.71 -10.35 5.67
C GLN A 95 8.13 -9.03 6.20
N PHE A 96 7.85 -8.07 5.31
CA PHE A 96 7.44 -6.70 5.64
C PHE A 96 5.93 -6.47 5.53
N LEU A 97 5.25 -7.13 4.60
CA LEU A 97 3.80 -6.98 4.44
C LEU A 97 3.07 -7.56 5.67
N HIS A 98 2.26 -6.75 6.34
CA HIS A 98 1.50 -7.13 7.52
C HIS A 98 0.01 -6.81 7.41
N VAL A 99 -0.37 -5.83 6.58
CA VAL A 99 -1.77 -5.42 6.37
C VAL A 99 -2.10 -5.50 4.89
N TYR A 100 -3.27 -6.07 4.58
CA TYR A 100 -3.79 -6.22 3.24
C TYR A 100 -5.19 -5.62 3.18
N VAL A 101 -5.41 -4.66 2.28
CA VAL A 101 -6.71 -4.03 2.04
C VAL A 101 -7.22 -4.52 0.69
N ILE A 102 -8.20 -5.40 0.71
CA ILE A 102 -8.78 -6.00 -0.49
C ILE A 102 -9.95 -5.11 -0.94
N VAL A 103 -9.95 -4.73 -2.22
CA VAL A 103 -10.98 -3.89 -2.83
C VAL A 103 -11.48 -4.59 -4.08
N SER A 104 -12.80 -4.72 -4.19
CA SER A 104 -13.46 -5.26 -5.38
C SER A 104 -14.66 -4.40 -5.78
N PRO A 105 -14.94 -4.23 -7.09
CA PRO A 105 -16.09 -3.46 -7.52
C PRO A 105 -17.38 -4.21 -7.20
N VAL A 106 -18.42 -3.47 -6.80
CA VAL A 106 -19.76 -4.03 -6.61
C VAL A 106 -20.42 -4.19 -7.98
N LYS A 107 -20.86 -5.42 -8.30
CA LYS A 107 -21.55 -5.69 -9.57
C LYS A 107 -22.78 -4.80 -9.72
N CYS A 108 -22.96 -4.24 -10.92
CA CYS A 108 -24.10 -3.40 -11.30
C CYS A 108 -24.22 -2.04 -10.58
N LYS A 109 -23.22 -1.59 -9.83
CA LYS A 109 -23.15 -0.23 -9.29
C LYS A 109 -21.86 0.45 -9.76
N VAL A 110 -21.99 1.62 -10.38
CA VAL A 110 -20.84 2.44 -10.79
C VAL A 110 -20.20 3.02 -9.54
N ASP A 111 -18.87 2.98 -9.48
CA ASP A 111 -18.07 3.60 -8.40
C ASP A 111 -18.35 3.10 -6.97
N SER A 112 -19.00 1.95 -6.85
CA SER A 112 -19.20 1.24 -5.59
C SER A 112 -18.17 0.13 -5.42
N TYR A 113 -17.60 0.02 -4.22
CA TYR A 113 -16.57 -0.97 -3.91
C TYR A 113 -16.84 -1.69 -2.59
N HIS A 114 -16.67 -3.01 -2.60
CA HIS A 114 -16.58 -3.84 -1.41
C HIS A 114 -15.14 -3.84 -0.89
N VAL A 115 -14.97 -3.70 0.43
CA VAL A 115 -13.65 -3.60 1.06
C VAL A 115 -13.51 -4.60 2.19
N GLU A 116 -12.40 -5.31 2.22
CA GLU A 116 -12.01 -6.19 3.31
C GLU A 116 -10.62 -5.83 3.81
N VAL A 117 -10.39 -5.97 5.12
CA VAL A 117 -9.07 -5.74 5.72
C VAL A 117 -8.61 -7.03 6.38
N VAL A 118 -7.48 -7.53 5.93
CA VAL A 118 -6.85 -8.76 6.45
C VAL A 118 -5.47 -8.42 6.96
N CYS A 119 -5.15 -8.85 8.18
CA CYS A 119 -3.86 -8.59 8.81
C CYS A 119 -3.15 -9.89 9.17
N LYS A 120 -1.83 -9.85 9.24
CA LYS A 120 -1.05 -10.92 9.87
C LYS A 120 -1.27 -10.93 11.38
N ASN A 121 -1.08 -12.10 11.99
CA ASN A 121 -1.18 -12.28 13.42
C ASN A 121 -0.26 -11.30 14.17
N GLY A 122 -0.79 -10.71 15.24
CA GLY A 122 -0.06 -9.78 16.12
C GLY A 122 -0.17 -8.31 15.73
N VAL A 123 -0.73 -7.97 14.56
CA VAL A 123 -1.07 -6.57 14.25
C VAL A 123 -2.22 -6.14 15.16
N PRO A 124 -2.06 -5.11 16.01
CA PRO A 124 -3.15 -4.60 16.85
C PRO A 124 -4.29 -4.04 16.00
N TYR A 125 -5.48 -3.94 16.58
CA TYR A 125 -6.59 -3.25 15.91
C TYR A 125 -6.22 -1.80 15.55
N PHE A 126 -6.71 -1.35 14.40
CA PHE A 126 -6.60 0.02 13.94
C PHE A 126 -7.86 0.43 13.18
N GLY A 127 -8.19 1.72 13.27
CA GLY A 127 -9.34 2.28 12.57
C GLY A 127 -8.96 2.89 11.20
N PRO A 128 -9.94 3.45 10.48
CA PRO A 128 -11.38 3.46 10.81
C PRO A 128 -12.05 2.08 10.69
N PRO A 129 -13.16 1.82 11.40
CA PRO A 129 -13.91 0.58 11.23
C PRO A 129 -14.54 0.51 9.84
N LEU A 130 -14.69 -0.70 9.31
CA LEU A 130 -15.47 -0.95 8.10
C LEU A 130 -16.96 -0.62 8.34
N PRO A 131 -17.67 -0.10 7.33
CA PRO A 131 -19.12 0.01 7.40
C PRO A 131 -19.77 -1.37 7.45
N ASN A 132 -21.04 -1.42 7.83
CA ASN A 132 -21.86 -2.64 7.80
C ASN A 132 -23.13 -2.38 6.97
N PRO A 133 -23.23 -2.90 5.73
CA PRO A 133 -22.28 -3.80 5.05
C PRO A 133 -20.95 -3.11 4.66
N PRO A 134 -19.86 -3.86 4.41
CA PRO A 134 -18.53 -3.32 4.11
C PRO A 134 -18.41 -2.82 2.65
N ILE A 135 -19.33 -1.94 2.27
CA ILE A 135 -19.48 -1.38 0.93
C ILE A 135 -19.37 0.14 1.02
N PHE A 136 -18.61 0.73 0.10
CA PHE A 136 -18.52 2.16 -0.11
C PHE A 136 -19.16 2.51 -1.45
N ASP A 137 -20.22 3.31 -1.41
CA ASP A 137 -20.95 3.80 -2.58
C ASP A 137 -20.54 5.24 -2.97
N ASP A 138 -19.56 5.83 -2.27
CA ASP A 138 -19.00 7.16 -2.55
C ASP A 138 -17.46 7.08 -2.68
N PRO A 139 -16.90 7.43 -3.84
CA PRO A 139 -15.46 7.47 -4.09
C PRO A 139 -14.66 8.29 -3.08
N ILE A 140 -15.20 9.42 -2.63
CA ILE A 140 -14.49 10.33 -1.72
C ILE A 140 -14.36 9.68 -0.35
N SER A 141 -15.45 9.09 0.14
CA SER A 141 -15.48 8.33 1.39
C SER A 141 -14.57 7.11 1.33
N LEU A 142 -14.57 6.37 0.22
CA LEU A 142 -13.64 5.26 0.00
C LEU A 142 -12.19 5.74 0.04
N LYS A 143 -11.84 6.81 -0.67
CA LYS A 143 -10.48 7.34 -0.69
C LYS A 143 -10.00 7.72 0.72
N LYS A 144 -10.82 8.46 1.46
CA LYS A 144 -10.52 8.83 2.87
C LYS A 144 -10.34 7.61 3.75
N PHE A 145 -11.21 6.62 3.61
CA PHE A 145 -11.11 5.36 4.34
C PHE A 145 -9.80 4.63 4.01
N LEU A 146 -9.45 4.48 2.74
CA LEU A 146 -8.24 3.78 2.30
C LEU A 146 -6.97 4.46 2.82
N VAL A 147 -6.88 5.79 2.69
CA VAL A 147 -5.72 6.56 3.18
C VAL A 147 -5.57 6.42 4.69
N ALA A 148 -6.65 6.60 5.45
CA ALA A 148 -6.60 6.43 6.91
C ALA A 148 -6.24 5.00 7.30
N THR A 149 -6.80 4.00 6.62
CA THR A 149 -6.54 2.57 6.86
C THR A 149 -5.08 2.22 6.57
N VAL A 150 -4.49 2.74 5.49
CA VAL A 150 -3.09 2.49 5.14
C VAL A 150 -2.15 3.11 6.18
N ILE A 151 -2.38 4.36 6.59
CA ILE A 151 -1.55 5.04 7.60
C ILE A 151 -1.66 4.33 8.95
N ASN A 152 -2.89 4.09 9.41
CA ASN A 152 -3.12 3.47 10.71
C ASN A 152 -2.68 2.01 10.74
N GLY A 153 -2.88 1.27 9.64
CA GLY A 153 -2.43 -0.10 9.47
C GLY A 153 -0.91 -0.20 9.51
N GLN A 154 -0.19 0.72 8.86
CA GLN A 154 1.26 0.81 8.97
C GLN A 154 1.71 1.07 10.42
N ASN A 155 1.11 2.04 11.09
CA ASN A 155 1.44 2.37 12.48
C ASN A 155 1.15 1.22 13.45
N ALA A 156 0.09 0.44 13.19
CA ALA A 156 -0.22 -0.76 13.97
C ALA A 156 0.78 -1.89 13.69
N ALA A 157 1.12 -2.12 12.42
CA ALA A 157 2.08 -3.16 12.04
C ALA A 157 3.47 -2.92 12.66
N TRP A 158 3.91 -1.67 12.79
CA TRP A 158 5.17 -1.33 13.48
C TRP A 158 5.23 -1.77 14.94
N LYS A 159 4.09 -2.03 15.60
CA LYS A 159 4.03 -2.54 16.97
C LYS A 159 4.24 -4.05 17.06
N THR A 160 4.33 -4.76 15.94
CA THR A 160 4.64 -6.19 15.92
C THR A 160 6.12 -6.43 16.23
N PRO A 161 6.51 -7.50 16.95
CA PRO A 161 7.92 -7.79 17.26
C PRO A 161 8.80 -7.86 16.02
N LYS A 162 8.25 -8.43 14.93
CA LYS A 162 8.96 -8.61 13.66
C LYS A 162 9.46 -7.29 13.05
N LEU A 163 8.73 -6.19 13.25
CA LEU A 163 9.13 -4.86 12.77
C LEU A 163 9.77 -4.02 13.87
N SER A 164 9.31 -4.13 15.11
CA SER A 164 9.81 -3.30 16.22
C SER A 164 11.17 -3.74 16.77
N ASP A 165 11.47 -5.05 16.88
CA ASP A 165 12.72 -5.52 17.49
C ASP A 165 13.97 -5.06 16.73
N PRO A 166 14.04 -5.14 15.37
CA PRO A 166 15.16 -4.59 14.63
C PRO A 166 15.32 -3.08 14.85
N PHE A 167 14.20 -2.35 14.93
CA PHE A 167 14.21 -0.90 15.14
C PHE A 167 14.71 -0.53 16.54
N TYR A 168 14.26 -1.21 17.59
CA TYR A 168 14.73 -1.00 18.96
C TYR A 168 16.22 -1.31 19.11
N ARG A 169 16.73 -2.35 18.46
CA ARG A 169 18.18 -2.65 18.44
C ARG A 169 18.98 -1.53 17.78
N ALA A 170 18.54 -1.05 16.63
CA ALA A 170 19.21 0.05 15.91
C ALA A 170 19.20 1.34 16.74
N ARG A 171 18.03 1.69 17.31
CA ARG A 171 17.89 2.85 18.19
C ARG A 171 18.76 2.75 19.44
N GLY A 172 18.85 1.56 20.04
CA GLY A 172 19.72 1.31 21.18
C GLY A 172 21.21 1.48 20.86
N GLY A 173 21.64 1.16 19.64
CA GLY A 173 22.99 1.45 19.16
C GLY A 173 23.25 2.96 19.08
N ILE A 174 22.39 3.70 18.38
CA ILE A 174 22.54 5.16 18.21
C ILE A 174 22.55 5.89 19.55
N ILE A 175 21.66 5.51 20.49
CA ILE A 175 21.61 6.16 21.81
C ILE A 175 22.91 5.93 22.58
N ARG A 176 23.55 4.76 22.45
CA ARG A 176 24.85 4.49 23.09
C ARG A 176 25.97 5.35 22.51
N ASP A 177 25.89 5.73 21.24
CA ASP A 177 26.90 6.57 20.59
C ASP A 177 26.75 8.07 20.94
N ILE A 178 25.66 8.45 21.63
CA ILE A 178 25.37 9.82 22.06
C ILE A 178 25.75 10.06 23.53
N VAL A 179 25.91 8.99 24.33
CA VAL A 179 26.25 9.02 25.77
C VAL A 179 27.72 8.69 25.97
#